data_AF-A0A3B8MMB4-F1
#
_entry.id   AF-A0A3B8MMB4-F1
#
_cell.length_a   1.000
_cell.length_b   1.000
_cell.length_c   1.000
_cell.angle_alpha   90.00
_cell.angle_beta   90.00
_cell.angle_gamma   90.00
#
_symmetry.space_group_name_H-M   'P 1'
#
loop_
_entity.id
_entity.type
_entity.pdbx_description
1 polymer ?
#
loop_
_entity_poly.entity_id
_entity_poly.type
_entity_poly.pdbx_seq_one_letter_code
_entity_poly.pdbx_strand_id
1 'polypeptide(L)'
;VHEREPFETPIYDEAVQAFADAHKKVTGEDVEYVGMRIVGDANLYVHGTEIPTFYYGPCNETAHSDAETVSVERIVGATKVYMAAAMKYCGVAS
;
A
#
# COMPACT_ATOMS: atom_id res chain seq x y z
N VAL A 1 -12.90 20.92 15.39
CA VAL A 1 -12.65 20.60 13.97
C VAL A 1 -11.71 19.40 13.98
N HIS A 2 -12.14 18.24 13.48
CA HIS A 2 -11.32 17.01 13.50
C HIS A 2 -10.39 17.01 12.28
N GLU A 3 -9.37 17.85 12.29
CA GLU A 3 -8.30 17.77 11.29
C GLU A 3 -7.43 16.55 11.60
N ARG A 4 -7.08 15.79 10.56
CA ARG A 4 -6.12 14.70 10.66
C ARG A 4 -4.78 15.20 10.14
N GLU A 5 -3.72 14.95 10.90
CA GLU A 5 -2.37 15.32 10.49
C GLU A 5 -1.95 14.53 9.25
N PRO A 6 -1.30 15.17 8.27
CA PRO A 6 -0.69 14.46 7.16
C PRO A 6 0.43 13.56 7.66
N PHE A 7 0.81 12.57 6.85
CA PHE A 7 1.96 11.72 7.13
C PHE A 7 2.68 11.41 5.82
N GLU A 8 3.95 11.04 5.94
CA GLU A 8 4.78 10.53 4.85
C GLU A 8 5.61 9.37 5.40
N THR A 9 5.67 8.28 4.64
CA THR A 9 6.57 7.17 4.94
C THR A 9 7.72 7.21 3.94
N PRO A 10 8.99 7.16 4.40
CA PRO A 10 10.12 7.24 3.49
C PRO A 10 10.11 6.12 2.45
N ILE A 11 10.40 6.45 1.19
CA ILE A 11 10.44 5.45 0.11
C ILE A 11 11.51 4.38 0.33
N TYR A 12 12.55 4.69 1.11
CA TYR A 12 13.65 3.78 1.46
C TYR A 12 13.37 2.94 2.71
N ASP A 13 12.18 3.03 3.30
CA ASP A 13 11.73 2.14 4.37
C ASP A 13 11.73 0.68 3.88
N GLU A 14 12.13 -0.25 4.75
CA GLU A 14 12.29 -1.67 4.39
C GLU A 14 10.98 -2.31 3.93
N ALA A 15 9.85 -1.96 4.55
CA ALA A 15 8.54 -2.48 4.15
C ALA A 15 8.11 -1.90 2.80
N VAL A 16 8.39 -0.62 2.54
CA VAL A 16 8.11 0.01 1.25
C VAL A 16 8.94 -0.64 0.13
N GLN A 17 10.24 -0.85 0.35
CA GLN A 17 11.11 -1.53 -0.62
C GLN A 17 10.68 -2.98 -0.86
N ALA A 18 10.26 -3.71 0.18
CA ALA A 18 9.74 -5.07 0.03
C ALA A 18 8.48 -5.11 -0.86
N PHE A 19 7.58 -4.14 -0.73
CA PHE A 19 6.41 -4.01 -1.60
C PHE A 19 6.77 -3.58 -3.02
N ALA A 20 7.71 -2.64 -3.21
CA ALA A 20 8.16 -2.21 -4.53
C ALA A 20 8.75 -3.39 -5.33
N ASP A 21 9.62 -4.18 -4.70
CA ASP A 21 10.22 -5.35 -5.33
C ASP A 21 9.20 -6.45 -5.62
N ALA A 22 8.28 -6.69 -4.69
CA ALA A 22 7.20 -7.65 -4.87
C ALA A 22 6.23 -7.22 -5.99
N HIS A 23 5.90 -5.94 -6.07
CA HIS A 23 5.10 -5.36 -7.14
C HIS A 23 5.76 -5.64 -8.49
N LYS A 24 7.02 -5.24 -8.66
CA LYS A 24 7.77 -5.47 -9.90
C LYS A 24 7.89 -6.93 -10.29
N LYS A 25 8.09 -7.82 -9.32
CA LYS A 25 8.12 -9.27 -9.57
C LYS A 25 6.79 -9.82 -10.08
N VAL A 26 5.66 -9.29 -9.60
CA VAL A 26 4.32 -9.80 -9.92
C VAL A 26 3.74 -9.16 -11.18
N THR A 27 3.95 -7.86 -11.37
CA THR A 27 3.35 -7.07 -12.47
C THR A 27 4.31 -6.87 -13.64
N GLY A 28 5.62 -6.92 -13.39
CA GLY A 28 6.65 -6.55 -14.36
C GLY A 28 6.94 -5.05 -14.43
N GLU A 29 6.25 -4.23 -13.65
CA GLU A 29 6.32 -2.77 -13.67
C GLU A 29 6.88 -2.21 -12.36
N ASP A 30 7.45 -1.01 -12.37
CA ASP A 30 7.83 -0.33 -11.13
C ASP A 30 6.58 0.25 -10.45
N VAL A 31 6.56 0.25 -9.11
CA VAL A 31 5.48 0.90 -8.35
C VAL A 31 5.53 2.43 -8.54
N GLU A 32 4.36 3.05 -8.63
CA GLU A 32 4.23 4.50 -8.58
C GLU A 32 4.15 4.98 -7.11
N TYR A 33 4.98 5.96 -6.75
CA TYR A 33 4.93 6.60 -5.44
C TYR A 33 4.03 7.84 -5.50
N VAL A 34 2.88 7.79 -4.84
CA VAL A 34 1.85 8.82 -4.95
C VAL A 34 1.51 9.42 -3.59
N GLY A 35 1.54 10.75 -3.51
CA GLY A 35 0.91 11.50 -2.42
C GLY A 35 -0.56 11.76 -2.73
N MET A 36 -1.47 11.37 -1.83
CA MET A 36 -2.91 11.53 -2.03
C MET A 36 -3.55 12.39 -0.92
N ARG A 37 -4.48 13.27 -1.30
CA ARG A 37 -5.30 14.05 -0.35
C ARG A 37 -6.52 13.24 0.11
N ILE A 38 -6.26 12.08 0.70
CA ILE A 38 -7.27 11.18 1.28
C ILE A 38 -6.99 10.98 2.76
N VAL A 39 -8.04 10.68 3.53
CA VAL A 39 -7.92 10.35 4.96
C VAL A 39 -8.33 8.90 5.14
N GLY A 40 -7.51 8.15 5.87
CA GLY A 40 -7.77 6.76 6.26
C GLY A 40 -6.86 6.38 7.42
N ASP A 41 -6.98 5.15 7.91
CA ASP A 41 -6.39 4.75 9.19
C ASP A 41 -4.85 4.84 9.26
N ALA A 42 -4.13 4.92 8.13
CA ALA A 42 -2.67 5.06 8.16
C ALA A 42 -2.20 6.28 8.95
N ASN A 43 -2.94 7.39 8.91
CA ASN A 43 -2.57 8.58 9.68
C ASN A 43 -2.72 8.35 11.20
N LEU A 44 -3.63 7.46 11.62
CA LEU A 44 -3.79 7.10 13.03
C LEU A 44 -2.64 6.24 13.51
N TYR A 45 -2.20 5.28 12.70
CA TYR A 45 -1.09 4.41 13.05
C TYR A 45 0.23 5.18 13.11
N VAL A 46 0.57 5.97 12.09
CA VAL A 46 1.84 6.73 12.09
C VAL A 46 1.95 7.64 13.31
N HIS A 47 0.91 8.41 13.63
CA HIS A 47 0.96 9.37 14.74
C HIS A 47 0.66 8.75 16.11
N GLY A 48 -0.01 7.59 16.14
CA GLY A 48 -0.38 6.91 17.38
C GLY A 48 0.64 5.88 17.85
N THR A 49 1.44 5.31 16.94
CA THR A 49 2.37 4.21 17.23
C THR A 49 3.79 4.45 16.73
N GLU A 50 4.03 5.51 15.94
CA GLU A 50 5.31 5.79 15.29
C GLU A 50 5.77 4.67 14.33
N ILE A 51 4.86 3.76 13.93
CA ILE A 51 5.14 2.68 12.99
C ILE A 51 5.02 3.24 11.55
N PRO A 52 6.06 3.06 10.70
CA PRO A 52 5.97 3.37 9.28
C PRO A 52 4.76 2.69 8.63
N THR A 53 3.88 3.47 7.99
CA THR A 53 2.62 2.97 7.42
C THR A 53 2.39 3.57 6.05
N PHE A 54 1.87 2.79 5.11
CA PHE A 54 1.57 3.25 3.75
C PHE A 54 0.34 2.53 3.21
N TYR A 55 -0.23 3.06 2.14
CA TYR A 55 -1.32 2.42 1.43
C TYR A 55 -0.77 1.62 0.24
N TYR A 56 -1.31 0.42 0.06
CA TYR A 56 -1.12 -0.38 -1.14
C TYR A 56 -2.42 -1.15 -1.40
N GLY A 57 -2.88 -1.20 -2.64
CA GLY A 57 -4.16 -1.85 -2.91
C GLY A 57 -4.49 -1.95 -4.39
N PRO A 58 -5.54 -2.71 -4.72
CA PRO A 58 -5.91 -2.94 -6.10
C PRO A 58 -6.42 -1.67 -6.79
N CYS A 59 -7.24 -0.84 -6.15
CA CYS A 59 -7.96 0.29 -6.77
C CYS A 59 -8.62 1.20 -5.70
N ASN A 60 -9.03 2.42 -6.08
CA ASN A 60 -9.86 3.34 -5.30
C ASN A 60 -10.86 4.17 -6.13
N GLU A 61 -10.90 3.97 -7.45
CA GLU A 61 -11.46 4.91 -8.44
C GLU A 61 -12.99 5.07 -8.32
N THR A 62 -13.70 4.02 -7.87
CA THR A 62 -15.16 4.01 -7.71
C THR A 62 -15.63 3.90 -6.26
N ALA A 63 -14.70 4.03 -5.31
CA ALA A 63 -15.00 3.91 -3.87
C ALA A 63 -16.07 4.94 -3.46
N HIS A 64 -17.05 4.50 -2.67
CA HIS A 64 -18.20 5.30 -2.22
C HIS A 64 -19.22 5.71 -3.30
N SER A 65 -19.15 5.15 -4.51
CA SER A 65 -20.18 5.34 -5.53
C SER A 65 -21.27 4.26 -5.47
N ASP A 66 -22.43 4.53 -6.08
CA ASP A 66 -23.53 3.54 -6.19
C ASP A 66 -23.11 2.26 -6.93
N ALA A 67 -22.14 2.39 -7.84
CA ALA A 67 -21.60 1.30 -8.65
C ALA A 67 -20.12 1.05 -8.30
N GLU A 68 -19.84 0.88 -7.01
CA GLU A 68 -18.51 0.51 -6.51
C GLU A 68 -18.10 -0.87 -7.04
N THR A 69 -16.97 -0.91 -7.76
CA THR A 69 -16.46 -2.13 -8.39
C THR A 69 -14.94 -2.20 -8.35
N VAL A 70 -14.44 -3.43 -8.42
CA VAL A 70 -13.01 -3.75 -8.43
C VAL A 70 -12.74 -4.89 -9.41
N SER A 71 -11.63 -4.82 -10.13
CA SER A 71 -11.19 -5.92 -10.99
C SER A 71 -10.72 -7.12 -10.17
N VAL A 72 -11.25 -8.30 -10.50
CA VAL A 72 -10.80 -9.58 -9.92
C VAL A 72 -9.32 -9.81 -10.20
N GLU A 73 -8.85 -9.49 -11.41
CA GLU A 73 -7.44 -9.62 -11.77
C GLU A 73 -6.54 -8.71 -10.92
N ARG A 74 -6.98 -7.46 -10.65
CA ARG A 74 -6.26 -6.53 -9.76
C ARG A 74 -6.21 -7.06 -8.33
N ILE A 75 -7.28 -7.68 -7.82
CA ILE A 75 -7.28 -8.33 -6.50
C ILE A 75 -6.29 -9.49 -6.44
N VAL A 76 -6.30 -10.36 -7.45
CA VAL A 76 -5.37 -11.51 -7.53
C VAL A 76 -3.92 -11.01 -7.60
N GLY A 77 -3.66 -9.97 -8.39
CA GLY A 77 -2.35 -9.32 -8.47
C GLY A 77 -1.91 -8.75 -7.12
N ALA A 78 -2.74 -7.95 -6.47
CA ALA A 78 -2.46 -7.38 -5.16
C ALA A 78 -2.18 -8.48 -4.12
N THR A 79 -2.96 -9.56 -4.12
CA THR A 79 -2.77 -10.71 -3.21
C THR A 79 -1.38 -11.34 -3.37
N LYS A 80 -0.94 -11.57 -4.61
CA LYS A 80 0.40 -12.09 -4.90
C LYS A 80 1.49 -11.14 -4.42
N VAL A 81 1.30 -9.83 -4.58
CA VAL A 81 2.24 -8.81 -4.07
C VAL A 81 2.31 -8.83 -2.55
N TYR A 82 1.18 -8.83 -1.85
CA TYR A 82 1.13 -8.94 -0.39
C TYR A 82 1.89 -10.18 0.12
N MET A 83 1.66 -11.34 -0.50
CA MET A 83 2.37 -12.58 -0.13
C MET A 83 3.88 -12.46 -0.38
N ALA A 84 4.29 -11.99 -1.55
CA ALA A 84 5.70 -11.86 -1.91
C ALA A 84 6.44 -10.83 -1.05
N ALA A 85 5.80 -9.69 -0.76
CA ALA A 85 6.34 -8.64 0.09
C ALA A 85 6.50 -9.13 1.53
N ALA A 86 5.50 -9.80 2.09
CA ALA A 86 5.58 -10.36 3.44
C ALA A 86 6.68 -11.42 3.56
N MET A 87 6.79 -12.32 2.58
CA MET A 87 7.87 -13.32 2.56
C MET A 87 9.26 -12.69 2.48
N LYS A 88 9.41 -11.63 1.69
CA LYS A 88 10.66 -10.88 1.57
C LYS A 88 11.00 -10.12 2.86
N TYR A 89 10.06 -9.33 3.37
CA TYR A 89 10.24 -8.50 4.57
C TYR A 89 10.56 -9.35 5.80
N CYS A 90 9.88 -10.49 5.97
CA CYS A 90 10.14 -11.41 7.08
C CYS A 90 11.35 -12.33 6.86
N GLY A 91 12.09 -12.20 5.75
CA GLY A 91 13.27 -13.02 5.44
C GLY A 91 12.97 -14.51 5.18
N VAL A 92 11.74 -14.86 4.80
CA VAL A 92 11.31 -16.23 4.51
C VAL A 92 11.65 -16.64 3.08
N ALA A 93 11.73 -15.68 2.16
CA ALA A 93 12.18 -15.90 0.78
C ALA A 93 13.42 -15.04 0.50
N SER A 94 14.51 -15.71 0.09
CA SER A 94 15.77 -15.11 -0.39
C SER A 94 15.74 -14.89 -1.90
#